data_AF-A0A412L4E9-F1
#
_entry.id   AF-A0A412L4E9-F1
#
_cell.length_a   1.000
_cell.length_b   1.000
_cell.length_c   1.000
_cell.angle_alpha   90.00
_cell.angle_beta   90.00
_cell.angle_gamma   90.00
#
_symmetry.space_group_name_H-M   'P 1'
#
loop_
_entity.id
_entity.type
_entity.pdbx_description
1 polymer ?
#
loop_
_entity_poly.entity_id
_entity_poly.type
_entity_poly.pdbx_seq_one_letter_code
_entity_poly.pdbx_strand_id
1 'polypeptide(L)'
;MDILVNCAKSDSARVISGIYASGNAVYTTATMKASIYNGKQNLVFYNTNGSRAQSEIQEAANATLQAAMAGTEYLLRSKLNMSLKDLGFKAYKL
;
A
#
# COMPACT_ATOMS: atom_id res chain seq x y z
N MET A 1 -3.89 7.69 1.34
CA MET A 1 -3.12 6.44 1.40
C MET A 1 -1.73 6.79 0.93
N ASP A 2 -0.73 6.61 1.79
CA ASP A 2 0.65 6.93 1.47
C ASP A 2 1.49 5.66 1.49
N ILE A 3 2.35 5.49 0.49
CA ILE A 3 3.25 4.34 0.36
C ILE A 3 4.68 4.88 0.31
N LEU A 4 5.43 4.60 1.37
CA LEU A 4 6.79 5.06 1.57
C LEU A 4 7.73 3.90 1.29
N VAL A 5 8.51 3.99 0.20
CA VAL A 5 9.43 2.92 -0.21
C VAL A 5 10.87 3.36 0.06
N ASN A 6 11.64 2.51 0.72
CA ASN A 6 13.08 2.72 0.86
C ASN A 6 13.80 2.10 -0.35
N CYS A 7 14.11 2.94 -1.35
CA CYS A 7 14.81 2.54 -2.57
C CYS A 7 16.29 2.22 -2.36
N ALA A 8 16.89 2.51 -1.19
CA ALA A 8 18.34 2.45 -1.01
C ALA A 8 18.84 1.09 -0.49
N LYS A 9 18.14 0.40 0.43
CA LYS A 9 18.74 -0.79 1.09
C LYS A 9 17.82 -1.90 1.61
N SER A 10 16.51 -1.70 1.81
CA SER A 10 15.73 -2.67 2.61
C SER A 10 14.60 -3.38 1.89
N ASP A 11 14.34 -3.06 0.61
CA ASP A 11 13.16 -3.58 -0.13
C ASP A 11 11.85 -3.36 0.66
N SER A 12 11.87 -2.49 1.67
CA SER A 12 10.78 -2.32 2.62
C SER A 12 9.93 -1.14 2.18
N ALA A 13 8.62 -1.39 2.14
CA ALA A 13 7.63 -0.36 1.93
C ALA A 13 6.73 -0.28 3.17
N ARG A 14 6.51 0.94 3.65
CA ARG A 14 5.54 1.26 4.69
C ARG A 14 4.30 1.85 4.04
N VAL A 15 3.15 1.27 4.36
CA VAL A 15 1.84 1.73 3.92
C VAL A 15 1.16 2.43 5.08
N ILE A 16 0.65 3.63 4.85
CA ILE A 16 -0.10 4.42 5.82
C ILE A 16 -1.50 4.66 5.24
N SER A 17 -2.50 4.12 5.92
CA SER A 17 -3.90 4.24 5.56
C SER A 17 -4.62 5.15 6.55
N GLY A 18 -5.25 6.21 6.06
CA GLY A 18 -6.20 7.03 6.81
C GLY A 18 -7.59 6.75 6.28
N ILE A 19 -8.47 6.21 7.11
CA ILE A 19 -9.85 5.89 6.76
C ILE A 19 -10.77 6.73 7.64
N TYR A 20 -11.67 7.49 7.03
CA TYR A 20 -12.73 8.17 7.75
C TYR A 20 -13.89 7.20 7.97
N ALA A 21 -14.16 6.86 9.22
CA ALA A 21 -15.27 6.01 9.63
C ALA A 21 -16.04 6.69 10.76
N SER A 22 -17.36 6.84 10.59
CA SER A 22 -18.26 7.36 11.62
C SER A 22 -17.83 8.72 12.21
N GLY A 23 -17.33 9.62 11.37
CA GLY A 23 -16.87 10.96 11.78
C GLY A 23 -15.47 11.02 12.38
N ASN A 24 -14.78 9.88 12.54
CA ASN A 24 -13.42 9.82 13.07
C ASN A 24 -12.43 9.34 12.01
N ALA A 25 -11.25 9.95 11.97
CA ALA A 25 -10.13 9.47 11.17
C ALA A 25 -9.40 8.35 11.92
N VAL A 26 -9.37 7.16 11.32
CA VAL A 26 -8.62 6.01 11.82
C VAL A 26 -7.36 5.85 10.97
N TYR A 27 -6.21 5.93 11.63
CA TYR A 27 -4.91 5.74 10.98
C TYR A 27 -4.37 4.36 11.29
N THR A 28 -4.03 3.63 10.23
CA THR A 28 -3.40 2.32 10.33
C THR A 28 -2.17 2.23 9.46
N THR A 29 -1.26 1.32 9.81
CA THR A 29 -0.02 1.10 9.08
C THR A 29 0.20 -0.36 8.81
N ALA A 30 0.84 -0.65 7.68
CA ALA A 30 1.33 -1.97 7.34
C ALA A 30 2.75 -1.86 6.78
N THR A 31 3.54 -2.92 6.93
CA THR A 31 4.85 -3.03 6.31
C THR A 31 4.85 -4.21 5.35
N MET A 32 5.48 -4.05 4.19
CA MET A 32 5.65 -5.11 3.21
C MET A 32 7.05 -5.06 2.60
N LYS A 33 7.42 -6.14 1.91
CA LYS A 33 8.52 -6.13 0.96
C LYS A 33 7.99 -5.75 -0.42
N ALA A 34 8.51 -4.67 -1.00
CA ALA A 34 8.04 -4.15 -2.28
C ALA A 34 8.27 -5.16 -3.41
N SER A 35 9.44 -5.81 -3.45
CA SER A 35 9.83 -6.73 -4.52
C SER A 35 8.90 -7.93 -4.69
N ILE A 36 8.22 -8.36 -3.62
CA ILE A 36 7.33 -9.52 -3.62
C ILE A 36 5.84 -9.15 -3.62
N TYR A 37 5.49 -7.88 -3.44
CA TYR A 37 4.10 -7.44 -3.47
C TYR A 37 3.53 -7.58 -4.89
N ASN A 38 2.52 -8.43 -5.05
CA ASN A 38 1.98 -8.81 -6.35
C ASN A 38 0.79 -7.95 -6.84
N GLY A 39 0.36 -6.95 -6.04
CA GLY A 39 -0.81 -6.11 -6.36
C GLY A 39 -2.15 -6.62 -5.82
N LYS A 40 -2.22 -7.86 -5.32
CA LYS A 40 -3.47 -8.50 -4.86
C LYS A 40 -3.38 -9.08 -3.45
N GLN A 41 -2.17 -9.21 -2.89
CA GLN A 41 -2.01 -9.69 -1.53
C GLN A 41 -2.59 -8.70 -0.52
N ASN A 42 -3.28 -9.23 0.48
CA ASN A 42 -3.72 -8.44 1.62
C ASN A 42 -2.58 -8.30 2.63
N LEU A 43 -2.38 -7.10 3.14
CA LEU A 43 -1.51 -6.80 4.26
C LEU A 43 -2.32 -6.79 5.56
N VAL A 44 -1.63 -7.01 6.67
CA VAL A 44 -2.20 -6.81 8.02
C VAL A 44 -1.89 -5.39 8.46
N PHE A 45 -2.94 -4.61 8.67
CA PHE A 45 -2.87 -3.23 9.15
C PHE A 45 -2.98 -3.18 10.68
N TYR A 46 -2.20 -2.29 11.27
CA TYR A 46 -2.15 -2.04 12.71
C TYR A 46 -2.50 -0.60 13.01
N ASN A 47 -3.29 -0.38 14.05
CA ASN A 47 -3.60 0.94 14.60
C ASN A 47 -2.33 1.62 15.14
N THR A 48 -2.40 2.91 15.42
CA THR A 48 -1.29 3.70 15.99
C THR A 48 -0.80 3.18 17.34
N ASN A 49 -1.68 2.54 18.12
CA ASN A 49 -1.35 1.90 19.39
C ASN A 49 -0.74 0.49 19.25
N GLY A 50 -0.50 0.02 18.02
CA GLY A 50 0.09 -1.28 17.74
C GLY A 50 -0.89 -2.46 17.76
N SER A 51 -2.17 -2.25 18.05
CA SER A 51 -3.16 -3.31 17.95
C SER A 51 -3.54 -3.59 16.49
N ARG A 52 -3.90 -4.84 16.18
CA ARG A 52 -4.41 -5.19 14.85
C ARG A 52 -5.71 -4.43 14.58
N ALA A 53 -5.83 -3.82 13.40
CA ALA A 53 -7.05 -3.13 13.00
C ALA A 53 -8.22 -4.11 12.81
N GLN A 54 -9.45 -3.64 13.06
CA GLN A 54 -10.69 -4.40 12.89
C GLN A 54 -10.91 -4.83 11.43
N SER A 55 -11.68 -5.90 11.20
CA SER A 55 -11.85 -6.53 9.90
C SER A 55 -12.29 -5.56 8.80
N GLU A 56 -13.24 -4.68 9.10
CA GLU A 56 -13.77 -3.68 8.18
C GLU A 56 -12.67 -2.68 7.74
N ILE A 57 -11.80 -2.31 8.67
CA ILE A 57 -10.64 -1.43 8.41
C ILE A 57 -9.57 -2.19 7.62
N GLN A 58 -9.35 -3.48 7.89
CA GLN A 58 -8.43 -4.32 7.09
C GLN A 58 -8.90 -4.39 5.64
N GLU A 59 -10.18 -4.65 5.41
CA GLU A 59 -10.77 -4.77 4.08
C GLU A 59 -10.69 -3.44 3.33
N ALA A 60 -11.13 -2.35 3.95
CA ALA A 60 -11.09 -1.02 3.35
C ALA A 60 -9.65 -0.55 3.05
N ALA A 61 -8.70 -0.79 3.96
CA ALA A 61 -7.30 -0.41 3.76
C ALA A 61 -6.65 -1.22 2.63
N ASN A 62 -6.93 -2.53 2.54
CA ASN A 62 -6.41 -3.37 1.48
C ASN A 62 -7.02 -3.02 0.11
N ALA A 63 -8.34 -2.81 0.03
CA ALA A 63 -8.99 -2.38 -1.20
C ALA A 63 -8.43 -1.04 -1.69
N THR A 64 -8.23 -0.09 -0.77
CA THR A 64 -7.63 1.21 -1.08
C THR A 64 -6.18 1.07 -1.55
N LEU A 65 -5.38 0.21 -0.91
CA LEU A 65 -4.00 -0.06 -1.33
C LEU A 65 -3.95 -0.62 -2.75
N GLN A 66 -4.75 -1.64 -3.05
CA GLN A 66 -4.77 -2.27 -4.37
C GLN A 66 -5.20 -1.28 -5.46
N ALA A 67 -6.23 -0.47 -5.19
CA ALA A 67 -6.68 0.59 -6.10
C ALA A 67 -5.60 1.66 -6.31
N ALA A 68 -4.93 2.09 -5.23
CA ALA A 68 -3.85 3.08 -5.31
C ALA A 68 -2.66 2.56 -6.14
N MET A 69 -2.30 1.28 -5.99
CA MET A 69 -1.23 0.65 -6.76
C MET A 69 -1.61 0.56 -8.24
N ALA A 70 -2.84 0.15 -8.58
CA ALA A 70 -3.31 0.11 -9.96
C ALA A 70 -3.34 1.51 -10.61
N GLY A 71 -3.83 2.52 -9.88
CA GLY A 71 -3.83 3.91 -10.34
C GLY A 71 -2.41 4.45 -10.56
N THR A 72 -1.48 4.12 -9.66
CA THR A 72 -0.06 4.50 -9.79
C THR A 72 0.57 3.85 -11.02
N GLU A 73 0.35 2.55 -11.25
CA GLU A 73 0.84 1.85 -12.44
C GLU A 73 0.36 2.51 -13.73
N TYR A 74 -0.93 2.87 -13.80
CA TYR A 74 -1.50 3.56 -14.95
C TYR A 74 -0.83 4.93 -15.19
N LEU A 75 -0.64 5.72 -14.13
CA LEU A 75 -0.01 7.04 -14.23
C LEU A 75 1.46 6.94 -14.67
N LEU A 76 2.23 6.02 -14.07
CA LEU A 76 3.64 5.80 -14.43
C LEU A 76 3.77 5.43 -15.91
N ARG A 77 2.93 4.52 -16.40
CA ARG A 77 2.96 4.09 -17.81
C ARG A 77 2.55 5.20 -18.76
N SER A 78 1.46 5.90 -18.44
CA SER A 78 0.87 6.90 -19.34
C SER A 78 1.62 8.23 -19.39
N LYS A 79 2.35 8.58 -18.32
CA LYS A 79 3.00 9.89 -18.21
C LYS A 79 4.53 9.83 -18.24
N LEU A 80 5.12 8.75 -17.75
CA LEU A 80 6.57 8.68 -17.51
C LEU A 80 7.26 7.56 -18.29
N ASN A 81 6.52 6.74 -19.05
CA ASN A 81 7.04 5.51 -19.68
C ASN A 81 7.76 4.59 -18.67
N MET A 82 7.23 4.55 -17.44
CA MET A 82 7.73 3.74 -16.32
C MET A 82 6.63 2.80 -15.82
N SER A 83 7.00 1.90 -14.92
CA SER A 83 6.09 1.01 -14.19
C SER A 83 6.48 0.92 -12.73
N LEU A 84 5.60 0.37 -11.89
CA LEU A 84 5.89 0.05 -10.49
C LEU A 84 7.10 -0.88 -10.35
N LYS A 85 7.38 -1.71 -11.35
CA LYS A 85 8.58 -2.57 -11.37
C LYS A 85 9.87 -1.75 -11.41
N ASP A 86 9.86 -0.59 -12.04
CA ASP A 86 11.00 0.34 -12.08
C ASP A 86 11.22 1.00 -10.72
N LEU A 87 10.16 1.11 -9.91
CA LEU A 87 10.20 1.61 -8.53
C LEU A 87 10.50 0.51 -7.48
N GLY A 88 10.80 -0.71 -7.92
CA GLY A 88 11.19 -1.82 -7.02
C GLY A 88 10.11 -2.87 -6.77
N PHE A 89 8.88 -2.68 -7.22
CA PHE A 89 7.79 -3.66 -7.07
C PHE A 89 7.89 -4.79 -8.12
N LYS A 90 8.96 -5.59 -8.05
CA LYS A 90 9.32 -6.55 -9.11
C LYS A 90 8.26 -7.61 -9.40
N ALA A 91 7.54 -8.06 -8.38
CA ALA A 91 6.46 -9.05 -8.51
C ALA A 91 5.09 -8.48 -8.92
N TYR A 92 4.96 -7.15 -9.07
CA TYR A 92 3.67 -6.53 -9.36
C TYR A 92 3.09 -7.01 -10.69
N LYS A 93 1.78 -7.31 -10.67
CA LYS A 93 0.98 -7.70 -11.83
C LYS A 93 -0.32 -6.89 -11.82
N LEU A 94 -0.70 -6.39 -12.99
CA LEU A 94 -2.06 -5.91 -13.24
C LEU A 94 -3.05 -7.08 -13.11
#